data_AF-A0ABD2W1M4-F1
#
_entry.id   AF-A0ABD2W1M4-F1
#
_cell.length_a   1.000
_cell.length_b   1.000
_cell.length_c   1.000
_cell.angle_alpha   90.00
_cell.angle_beta   90.00
_cell.angle_gamma   90.00
#
_symmetry.space_group_name_H-M   'P 1'
#
loop_
_entity.id
_entity.type
_entity.pdbx_description
1 polymer ?
#
loop_
_entity_poly.entity_id
_entity_poly.type
_entity_poly.pdbx_seq_one_letter_code
_entity_poly.pdbx_strand_id
1 'polypeptide(L)'
;MNEHKKYIQDGLFGTLNVKFDHPTPGLGNTNNGNTARKFFEHITKVAEMTDDRSTNKNKRTPGTITAQLSPVNFRVEISPGKFWKRHVDQILKYKEDDNSGAENPNPEEA
;
A
#
# COMPACT_ATOMS: atom_id res chain seq x y z
N MET A 1 18.97 -10.81 -5.31
CA MET A 1 18.54 -9.59 -4.60
C MET A 1 17.16 -9.22 -5.11
N ASN A 2 16.19 -8.90 -4.24
CA ASN A 2 14.84 -8.53 -4.66
C ASN A 2 14.88 -7.22 -5.50
N GLU A 3 14.27 -7.21 -6.68
CA GLU A 3 14.25 -6.06 -7.61
C GLU A 3 13.72 -4.78 -6.96
N HIS A 4 12.68 -4.90 -6.13
CA HIS A 4 12.12 -3.76 -5.40
C HIS A 4 13.09 -3.21 -4.36
N LYS A 5 13.80 -4.09 -3.66
CA LYS A 5 14.82 -3.70 -2.68
C LYS A 5 15.98 -2.95 -3.37
N LYS A 6 16.40 -3.42 -4.55
CA LYS A 6 17.43 -2.75 -5.35
C LYS A 6 16.97 -1.36 -5.82
N TYR A 7 15.73 -1.24 -6.32
CA TYR A 7 15.14 0.03 -6.71
C TYR A 7 15.17 1.08 -5.58
N ILE A 8 14.75 0.68 -4.37
CA ILE A 8 14.79 1.57 -3.20
C ILE A 8 16.22 1.98 -2.88
N GLN A 9 17.16 1.03 -2.82
CA GLN A 9 18.56 1.32 -2.48
C GLN A 9 19.21 2.26 -3.50
N ASP A 10 19.00 2.01 -4.80
CA ASP A 10 19.56 2.82 -5.88
C ASP A 10 18.96 4.23 -5.88
N GLY A 11 17.64 4.38 -5.67
CA GLY A 11 17.01 5.70 -5.64
C GLY A 11 17.31 6.52 -4.39
N LEU A 12 17.43 5.88 -3.22
CA LEU A 12 17.89 6.56 -2.01
C LEU A 12 19.36 6.98 -2.13
N PHE A 13 20.20 6.16 -2.77
CA PHE A 13 21.59 6.55 -3.06
C PHE A 13 21.64 7.73 -4.03
N GLY A 14 20.88 7.70 -5.13
CA GLY A 14 20.83 8.81 -6.09
C GLY A 14 20.32 10.12 -5.50
N THR A 15 19.43 10.05 -4.50
CA THR A 15 18.81 11.25 -3.91
C THR A 15 19.56 11.80 -2.70
N LEU A 16 19.96 10.92 -1.78
CA LEU A 16 20.54 11.32 -0.48
C LEU A 16 22.05 11.13 -0.43
N ASN A 17 22.64 10.54 -1.47
CA ASN A 17 24.04 10.14 -1.54
C ASN A 17 24.46 9.28 -0.33
N VAL A 18 23.59 8.35 0.06
CA VAL A 18 23.81 7.41 1.18
C VAL A 18 23.46 6.00 0.73
N LYS A 19 24.37 5.06 1.02
CA LYS A 19 24.13 3.65 0.79
C LYS A 19 23.32 3.07 1.94
N PHE A 20 22.03 2.89 1.71
CA PHE A 20 21.13 2.24 2.66
C PHE A 20 21.16 0.73 2.49
N ASP A 21 21.25 0.02 3.61
CA ASP A 21 21.16 -1.44 3.70
C ASP A 21 22.10 -2.16 2.72
N HIS A 22 23.29 -1.58 2.51
CA HIS A 22 24.32 -2.18 1.69
C HIS A 22 24.89 -3.39 2.43
N PRO A 23 24.97 -4.57 1.80
CA PRO A 23 25.37 -5.79 2.49
C PRO A 23 26.80 -5.70 3.00
N THR A 24 27.01 -6.18 4.23
CA THR A 24 28.36 -6.37 4.79
C THR A 24 28.54 -7.85 5.13
N PRO A 25 29.55 -8.53 4.56
CA PRO A 25 29.80 -9.93 4.87
C PRO A 25 29.92 -10.15 6.38
N GLY A 26 29.10 -11.05 6.93
CA GLY A 26 29.12 -11.42 8.35
C GLY A 26 28.39 -10.47 9.32
N LEU A 27 27.94 -9.28 8.90
CA LEU A 27 27.35 -8.25 9.78
C LEU A 27 25.95 -7.79 9.36
N GLY A 28 25.43 -8.30 8.23
CA GLY A 28 24.11 -7.93 7.70
C GLY A 28 24.18 -6.71 6.78
N ASN A 29 24.45 -5.51 7.31
CA ASN A 29 24.53 -4.28 6.50
C ASN A 29 25.49 -3.22 7.04
N THR A 30 25.71 -2.16 6.25
CA THR A 30 26.61 -1.03 6.55
C THR A 30 25.92 0.14 7.28
N ASN A 31 24.70 -0.02 7.79
CA ASN A 31 23.97 1.11 8.36
C ASN A 31 24.62 1.57 9.67
N ASN A 32 25.06 2.82 9.74
CA ASN A 32 25.64 3.41 10.94
C ASN A 32 24.81 4.63 11.43
N GLY A 33 25.29 5.32 12.46
CA GLY A 33 24.60 6.48 13.02
C GLY A 33 24.34 7.60 12.00
N ASN A 34 25.25 7.81 11.04
CA ASN A 34 25.06 8.82 9.99
C ASN A 34 24.00 8.37 8.96
N THR A 35 23.95 7.08 8.63
CA THR A 35 22.89 6.50 7.80
C THR A 35 21.52 6.68 8.46
N ALA A 36 21.42 6.39 9.77
CA ALA A 36 20.19 6.58 10.53
C ALA A 36 19.78 8.06 10.62
N ARG A 37 20.73 8.98 10.87
CA ARG A 37 20.46 10.42 10.93
C ARG A 37 19.85 10.94 9.63
N LYS A 38 20.48 10.61 8.49
CA LYS A 38 20.01 11.02 7.16
C LYS A 38 18.67 10.39 6.77
N PHE A 39 18.37 9.20 7.27
CA PHE A 39 17.05 8.57 7.11
C PHE A 39 15.95 9.45 7.71
N PHE A 40 16.12 9.89 8.96
CA PHE A 40 15.12 10.68 9.66
C PHE A 40 15.06 12.14 9.19
N GLU A 41 16.18 12.73 8.78
CA GLU A 41 16.20 14.09 8.20
C GLU A 41 15.42 14.19 6.89
N HIS A 42 15.33 13.10 6.13
CA HIS A 42 14.69 13.08 4.81
C HIS A 42 13.53 12.07 4.75
N ILE A 43 12.77 11.95 5.84
CA ILE A 43 11.71 10.94 5.99
C ILE A 43 10.66 10.99 4.88
N THR A 44 10.28 12.17 4.39
CA THR A 44 9.32 12.32 3.28
C THR A 44 9.86 11.69 1.99
N LYS A 45 11.14 11.91 1.69
CA LYS A 45 11.79 11.37 0.49
C LYS A 45 12.01 9.86 0.61
N VAL A 46 12.34 9.40 1.81
CA VAL A 46 12.39 7.97 2.11
C VAL A 46 11.02 7.35 1.89
N ALA A 47 9.95 7.94 2.44
CA ALA A 47 8.58 7.43 2.30
C ALA A 47 8.11 7.35 0.84
N GLU A 48 8.40 8.38 0.03
CA GLU A 48 8.18 8.35 -1.43
C GLU A 48 8.88 7.18 -2.10
N MET A 49 10.15 6.94 -1.76
CA MET A 49 10.98 5.92 -2.41
C MET A 49 10.64 4.51 -1.96
N THR A 50 10.40 4.33 -0.66
CA THR A 50 10.03 3.04 -0.07
C THR A 50 8.61 2.64 -0.42
N ASP A 51 7.80 3.58 -0.94
CA ASP A 51 6.38 3.39 -1.22
C ASP A 51 5.78 2.64 -0.02
N ASP A 52 5.79 3.21 1.20
CA ASP A 52 5.18 2.52 2.34
C ASP A 52 3.69 2.36 2.05
N ARG A 53 3.39 1.21 1.45
CA ARG A 53 2.08 0.77 1.05
C ARG A 53 1.22 0.41 2.26
N SER A 54 1.59 0.76 3.50
CA SER A 54 0.66 0.63 4.63
C SER A 54 -0.66 1.38 4.37
N THR A 55 -0.63 2.39 3.49
CA THR A 55 -1.80 3.16 3.02
C THR A 55 -2.19 2.92 1.55
N ASN A 56 -1.60 1.94 0.85
CA ASN A 56 -1.87 1.76 -0.57
C ASN A 56 -3.34 1.37 -0.79
N LYS A 57 -4.10 2.25 -1.47
CA LYS A 57 -5.51 2.03 -1.84
C LYS A 57 -5.70 0.72 -2.62
N ASN A 58 -4.68 0.25 -3.34
CA ASN A 58 -4.69 -1.02 -4.07
C ASN A 58 -4.58 -2.29 -3.21
N LYS A 59 -4.43 -2.18 -1.88
CA LYS A 59 -4.47 -3.35 -0.97
C LYS A 59 -5.89 -3.72 -0.51
N ARG A 60 -6.88 -2.87 -0.80
CA ARG A 60 -8.29 -3.16 -0.48
C ARG A 60 -8.93 -3.88 -1.64
N THR A 61 -9.65 -4.95 -1.34
CA THR A 61 -10.40 -5.71 -2.35
C THR A 61 -11.89 -5.49 -2.11
N PRO A 62 -12.67 -5.09 -3.13
CA PRO A 62 -14.12 -5.00 -2.99
C PRO A 62 -14.69 -6.39 -2.71
N GLY A 63 -15.78 -6.44 -1.96
CA GLY A 63 -16.47 -7.67 -1.65
C GLY A 63 -17.81 -7.42 -0.99
N THR A 64 -18.67 -8.45 -1.04
CA THR A 64 -20.04 -8.39 -0.53
C THR A 64 -20.13 -9.14 0.78
N ILE A 65 -20.72 -8.53 1.81
CA ILE A 65 -20.99 -9.21 3.08
C ILE A 65 -22.13 -10.21 2.87
N THR A 66 -21.86 -11.50 3.09
CA THR A 66 -22.84 -12.57 2.87
C THR A 66 -23.52 -13.02 4.16
N ALA A 67 -22.83 -12.96 5.30
CA ALA A 67 -23.39 -13.31 6.60
C ALA A 67 -22.65 -12.66 7.76
N GLN A 68 -23.35 -12.40 8.86
CA GLN A 68 -22.74 -12.07 10.14
C GLN A 68 -22.43 -13.35 10.91
N LEU A 69 -21.16 -13.56 11.28
CA LEU A 69 -20.72 -14.76 12.02
C LEU A 69 -20.66 -14.52 13.53
N SER A 70 -20.43 -13.27 13.95
CA SER A 70 -20.38 -12.84 15.35
C SER A 70 -20.59 -11.32 15.42
N PRO A 71 -20.71 -10.68 16.61
CA PRO A 71 -20.89 -9.24 16.72
C PRO A 71 -19.87 -8.41 15.91
N VAL A 72 -18.63 -8.90 15.80
CA VAL A 72 -17.52 -8.18 15.16
C VAL A 72 -16.94 -8.89 13.94
N ASN A 73 -17.44 -10.07 13.56
CA ASN A 73 -16.91 -10.81 12.41
C ASN A 73 -17.99 -11.09 11.36
N PHE A 74 -17.62 -10.87 10.10
CA PHE A 74 -18.47 -11.04 8.93
C PHE A 74 -17.83 -12.00 7.94
N ARG A 75 -18.67 -12.72 7.21
CA ARG A 75 -18.29 -13.46 6.00
C ARG A 75 -18.42 -12.51 4.82
N VAL A 76 -17.34 -12.35 4.06
CA VAL A 76 -17.26 -11.46 2.90
C VAL A 76 -16.90 -12.30 1.69
N GLU A 77 -17.71 -12.25 0.64
CA GLU A 77 -17.39 -12.82 -0.66
C GLU A 77 -16.59 -11.82 -1.49
N ILE A 78 -15.39 -12.23 -1.91
CA ILE A 78 -14.44 -11.37 -2.62
C ILE A 78 -14.42 -11.69 -4.12
N SER A 79 -14.69 -12.94 -4.47
CA SER A 79 -14.93 -13.41 -5.84
C SER A 79 -15.90 -14.59 -5.78
N PRO A 80 -16.50 -15.01 -6.90
CA PRO A 80 -17.43 -16.12 -6.93
C PRO A 80 -16.86 -17.35 -6.21
N GLY A 81 -17.51 -17.78 -5.12
CA GLY A 81 -17.11 -18.95 -4.33
C GLY A 81 -15.89 -18.75 -3.41
N LYS A 82 -15.31 -17.55 -3.34
CA LYS A 82 -14.19 -17.22 -2.45
C LYS A 82 -14.63 -16.33 -1.30
N PHE A 83 -14.65 -16.90 -0.11
CA PHE A 83 -15.12 -16.25 1.11
C PHE A 83 -13.98 -15.97 2.09
N TRP A 84 -13.99 -14.79 2.69
CA TRP A 84 -13.10 -14.36 3.75
C TRP A 84 -13.87 -14.06 5.03
N LYS A 85 -13.26 -14.35 6.18
CA LYS A 85 -13.72 -13.84 7.48
C LYS A 85 -13.04 -12.50 7.73
N ARG A 86 -13.82 -11.45 8.03
CA ARG A 86 -13.30 -10.10 8.26
C ARG A 86 -13.86 -9.50 9.54
N HIS A 87 -12.99 -8.82 10.29
CA HIS A 87 -13.36 -8.02 11.46
C HIS A 87 -14.04 -6.72 10.99
N VAL A 88 -14.94 -6.15 11.79
CA VAL A 88 -15.66 -4.91 11.46
C VAL A 88 -14.72 -3.76 11.09
N ASP A 89 -13.61 -3.58 11.81
CA ASP A 89 -12.62 -2.51 11.55
C ASP A 89 -11.87 -2.68 10.22
N GLN A 90 -11.89 -3.87 9.63
CA GLN A 90 -11.25 -4.15 8.34
C GLN A 90 -12.17 -3.88 7.15
N ILE A 91 -13.45 -3.57 7.40
CA ILE A 91 -14.46 -3.36 6.38
C ILE A 91 -14.72 -1.86 6.28
N LEU A 92 -14.45 -1.28 5.10
CA LEU A 92 -14.97 0.05 4.77
C LEU A 92 -16.29 -0.12 4.04
N LYS A 93 -17.34 0.56 4.50
CA LYS A 93 -18.60 0.70 3.77
C LYS A 93 -18.43 1.84 2.78
N TYR A 94 -18.76 1.61 1.52
CA TYR A 94 -18.95 2.70 0.56
C TYR A 94 -20.21 3.47 1.00
N LYS A 95 -20.09 4.79 1.16
CA LYS A 95 -21.28 5.66 1.25
C LYS A 95 -21.76 5.88 -0.17
N GLU A 96 -23.07 5.79 -0.42
CA GLU A 96 -23.68 5.95 -1.75
C GLU A 96 -23.67 7.40 -2.28
N ASP A 97 -22.77 8.26 -1.80
CA ASP A 97 -22.72 9.69 -2.15
C ASP A 97 -21.60 10.06 -3.14
N ASP A 98 -21.05 9.09 -3.89
CA ASP A 98 -20.12 9.35 -4.99
C ASP A 98 -20.62 8.68 -6.28
N ASN A 99 -21.81 9.11 -6.71
CA ASN A 99 -22.34 8.84 -8.05
C ASN A 99 -22.02 10.05 -8.94
N SER A 100 -20.77 10.20 -9.36
CA SER A 100 -20.40 11.08 -10.46
C SER A 100 -19.24 10.48 -11.26
N GLY A 101 -19.60 9.68 -12.27
CA GLY A 101 -18.63 9.08 -13.20
C GLY A 101 -19.24 8.18 -14.28
N ALA A 102 -20.57 8.12 -14.41
CA ALA A 102 -21.18 7.58 -15.61
C ALA A 102 -21.26 8.72 -16.64
N GLU A 103 -20.28 8.76 -17.55
CA GLU A 103 -20.40 9.49 -18.81
C GLU A 103 -21.67 9.01 -19.52
N ASN A 104 -22.66 9.90 -19.61
CA ASN A 104 -23.78 9.72 -20.53
C ASN A 104 -23.25 9.96 -21.95
N PRO A 105 -23.39 9.01 -22.90
CA PRO A 105 -23.14 9.31 -24.30
C PRO A 105 -24.20 10.31 -24.76
N ASN A 106 -23.74 11.49 -25.20
CA ASN A 106 -24.58 12.56 -25.75
C ASN A 106 -25.40 12.01 -26.94
N PRO A 107 -26.74 11.96 -26.87
CA PRO A 107 -27.55 11.69 -28.04
C PRO A 107 -27.81 13.01 -28.80
N GLU A 108 -27.65 12.96 -30.12
CA GLU A 108 -28.23 13.92 -31.08
C GLU A 108 -27.94 15.42 -30.90
N GLU A 109 -26.99 15.93 -31.69
CA GLU A 109 -27.24 17.21 -32.37
C GLU A 109 -27.78 16.88 -33.77
N ALA A 110 -28.98 17.40 -34.01
CA ALA A 110 -29.75 17.34 -35.26
C ALA A 110 -29.29 18.37 -36.29
#